data_AF-A0A504J826-F1
#
_entry.id   AF-A0A504J826-F1
#
_cell.length_a   1.000
_cell.length_b   1.000
_cell.length_c   1.000
_cell.angle_alpha   90.00
_cell.angle_beta   90.00
_cell.angle_gamma   90.00
#
_symmetry.space_group_name_H-M   'P 1'
#
loop_
_entity.id
_entity.type
_entity.pdbx_description
1 polymer ?
#
loop_
_entity_poly.entity_id
_entity_poly.type
_entity_poly.pdbx_seq_one_letter_code
_entity_poly.pdbx_strand_id
1 'polypeptide(L)'
;MKKTVFLVMLLAVLIGTTSCGTSDYKIINSSDVKHTFILNSSKSFRGYFYKGSDQDYHYFASKWDFESDNLFKMKKEDLKIESTYQFGKKETEIDIIATDKLFAKNEFYQLYYIQ
;
A
#
# COMPACT_ATOMS: atom_id res chain seq x y z
N MET A 1 -8.31 32.11 37.93
CA MET A 1 -7.45 32.40 36.75
C MET A 1 -6.39 31.34 36.47
N LYS A 2 -5.65 30.81 37.47
CA LYS A 2 -4.60 29.79 37.24
C LYS A 2 -5.11 28.42 36.74
N LYS A 3 -6.33 28.00 37.13
CA LYS A 3 -6.90 26.70 36.73
C LYS A 3 -7.35 26.64 35.26
N THR A 4 -7.77 27.78 34.71
CA THR A 4 -8.26 27.87 33.32
C THR A 4 -7.12 27.78 32.31
N VAL A 5 -5.95 28.33 32.64
CA VAL A 5 -4.74 28.27 31.80
C VAL A 5 -4.22 26.83 31.68
N PHE A 6 -4.30 26.06 32.77
CA PHE A 6 -3.88 24.65 32.77
C PHE A 6 -4.80 23.76 31.92
N LEU A 7 -6.10 24.06 31.90
CA LEU A 7 -7.09 23.32 31.10
C LEU A 7 -6.90 23.55 29.60
N VAL A 8 -6.57 24.78 29.19
CA VAL A 8 -6.30 25.13 27.78
C VAL A 8 -5.01 24.46 27.29
N MET A 9 -4.00 24.34 28.15
CA MET A 9 -2.74 23.68 27.83
C MET A 9 -2.91 22.16 27.66
N LEU A 10 -3.77 21.52 28.47
CA LEU A 10 -4.08 20.09 28.34
C LEU A 10 -4.90 19.77 27.08
N LEU A 11 -5.78 20.69 26.66
CA LEU A 11 -6.58 20.55 25.44
C LEU A 11 -5.74 20.67 24.17
N ALA A 12 -4.69 21.50 24.17
CA ALA A 12 -3.79 21.66 23.04
C ALA A 12 -2.92 20.42 22.77
N VAL A 13 -2.62 19.62 23.81
CA VAL A 13 -1.85 18.37 23.67
C VAL A 13 -2.70 17.23 23.07
N LEU A 14 -4.03 17.28 23.24
CA LEU A 14 -4.95 16.24 22.74
C LEU A 14 -5.37 16.42 21.28
N ILE A 15 -5.12 17.58 20.67
CA ILE A 15 -5.46 17.86 19.26
C ILE A 15 -4.32 17.41 18.31
N GLY A 16 -3.18 16.97 18.84
CA GLY A 16 -1.98 16.63 18.06
C GLY A 16 -1.91 15.22 17.46
N THR A 17 -2.89 14.34 17.67
CA THR A 17 -2.75 12.91 17.27
C THR A 17 -3.67 12.44 16.16
N THR A 18 -4.42 13.31 15.49
CA THR A 18 -5.21 12.92 14.31
C THR A 18 -4.41 13.07 13.02
N SER A 19 -3.30 12.35 12.89
CA SER A 19 -2.79 11.97 11.56
C SER A 19 -3.36 10.60 11.22
N CYS A 20 -4.67 10.53 10.98
CA CYS A 20 -5.24 9.46 10.18
C CYS A 20 -4.96 9.83 8.72
N GLY A 21 -3.68 9.78 8.36
CA GLY A 21 -3.16 10.18 7.07
C GLY A 21 -2.67 8.96 6.34
N THR A 22 -2.97 8.88 5.05
CA THR A 22 -2.35 8.03 4.03
C THR A 22 -0.83 8.25 3.86
N SER A 23 -0.12 8.68 4.94
CA SER A 23 1.29 9.08 4.97
C SER A 23 2.28 7.93 4.95
N ASP A 24 1.84 6.70 5.22
CA ASP A 24 2.76 5.55 5.35
C ASP A 24 3.02 4.83 4.01
N TYR A 25 2.35 5.24 2.92
CA TYR A 25 2.51 4.62 1.61
C TYR A 25 3.59 5.33 0.79
N LYS A 26 4.69 4.62 0.52
CA LYS A 26 5.72 5.06 -0.41
C LYS A 26 5.18 5.08 -1.84
N ILE A 27 5.29 6.21 -2.54
CA ILE A 27 4.99 6.25 -3.97
C ILE A 27 6.13 5.55 -4.72
N ILE A 28 5.80 4.60 -5.58
CA ILE A 28 6.75 3.93 -6.47
C ILE A 28 6.35 4.15 -7.92
N ASN A 29 7.34 4.38 -8.78
CA ASN A 29 7.14 4.51 -10.22
C ASN A 29 7.25 3.14 -10.90
N SER A 30 6.68 3.00 -12.10
CA SER A 30 6.71 1.74 -12.87
C SER A 30 8.12 1.15 -13.06
N SER A 31 9.15 1.99 -13.19
CA SER A 31 10.55 1.55 -13.29
C SER A 31 11.05 0.83 -12.03
N ASP A 32 10.56 1.24 -10.87
CA ASP A 32 11.04 0.81 -9.55
C ASP A 32 10.27 -0.42 -9.04
N VAL A 33 9.20 -0.80 -9.74
CA VAL A 33 8.36 -1.96 -9.42
C VAL A 33 9.15 -3.24 -9.53
N LYS A 34 10.00 -3.40 -10.56
CA LYS A 34 10.88 -4.57 -10.66
C LYS A 34 11.77 -4.70 -9.42
N HIS A 35 12.34 -3.60 -8.94
CA HIS A 35 13.13 -3.65 -7.69
C HIS A 35 12.28 -3.94 -6.46
N THR A 36 11.02 -3.47 -6.44
CA THR A 36 10.10 -3.65 -5.31
C THR A 36 9.51 -5.07 -5.26
N PHE A 37 9.27 -5.70 -6.42
CA PHE A 37 8.64 -7.01 -6.57
C PHE A 37 9.64 -8.19 -6.67
N ILE A 38 10.91 -7.95 -7.02
CA ILE A 38 11.91 -9.00 -7.26
C ILE A 38 12.76 -9.34 -6.01
N LEU A 39 12.80 -8.47 -4.99
CA LEU A 39 13.79 -8.56 -3.91
C LEU A 39 13.37 -9.38 -2.67
N ASN A 40 12.39 -10.28 -2.79
CA ASN A 40 11.81 -10.94 -1.63
C ASN A 40 11.95 -12.47 -1.62
N SER A 41 13.16 -12.98 -1.85
CA SER A 41 13.49 -14.41 -1.70
C SER A 41 13.66 -14.87 -0.24
N SER A 42 13.18 -14.08 0.73
CA SER A 42 13.27 -14.40 2.14
C SER A 42 12.22 -15.42 2.54
N LYS A 43 12.55 -16.31 3.48
CA LYS A 43 11.60 -17.24 4.09
C LYS A 43 10.51 -16.53 4.91
N SER A 44 10.74 -15.28 5.30
CA SER A 44 9.76 -14.45 6.02
C SER A 44 8.81 -13.70 5.09
N PHE A 45 9.05 -13.71 3.77
CA PHE A 45 8.20 -13.01 2.83
C PHE A 45 6.91 -13.80 2.58
N ARG A 46 5.77 -13.13 2.71
CA ARG A 46 4.47 -13.76 2.52
C ARG A 46 3.88 -13.55 1.15
N GLY A 47 4.08 -12.36 0.56
CA GLY A 47 3.48 -12.02 -0.73
C GLY A 47 3.20 -10.53 -0.90
N TYR A 48 2.72 -10.20 -2.10
CA TYR A 48 2.24 -8.86 -2.44
C TYR A 48 0.73 -8.84 -2.46
N PHE A 49 0.15 -7.76 -1.94
CA PHE A 49 -1.28 -7.65 -1.72
C PHE A 49 -1.79 -6.31 -2.25
N TYR A 50 -2.73 -6.36 -3.18
CA TYR A 50 -3.46 -5.19 -3.64
C TYR A 50 -4.56 -4.80 -2.65
N LYS A 51 -4.55 -3.53 -2.22
CA LYS A 51 -5.43 -2.97 -1.19
C LYS A 51 -6.59 -2.14 -1.75
N GLY A 52 -6.67 -2.01 -3.06
CA GLY A 52 -7.67 -1.22 -3.76
C GLY A 52 -7.11 0.08 -4.31
N SER A 53 -8.01 0.94 -4.77
CA SER A 53 -7.69 2.24 -5.36
C SER A 53 -8.45 3.37 -4.69
N ASP A 54 -7.89 4.58 -4.75
CA ASP A 54 -8.62 5.83 -4.54
C ASP A 54 -8.83 6.54 -5.89
N GLN A 55 -8.84 7.89 -5.93
CA GLN A 55 -8.96 8.65 -7.17
C GLN A 55 -7.72 8.52 -8.07
N ASP A 56 -6.52 8.55 -7.49
CA ASP A 56 -5.26 8.78 -8.21
C ASP A 56 -4.32 7.57 -8.17
N TYR A 57 -4.45 6.73 -7.16
CA TYR A 57 -3.50 5.67 -6.85
C TYR A 57 -4.12 4.28 -6.73
N HIS A 58 -3.30 3.28 -7.07
CA HIS A 58 -3.41 1.88 -6.69
C HIS A 58 -2.54 1.63 -5.46
N TYR A 59 -3.09 0.97 -4.44
CA TYR A 59 -2.43 0.73 -3.16
C TYR A 59 -2.05 -0.73 -3.01
N PHE A 60 -0.87 -0.97 -2.45
CA PHE A 60 -0.29 -2.29 -2.29
C PHE A 60 0.42 -2.42 -0.95
N ALA A 61 0.58 -3.66 -0.50
CA ALA A 61 1.41 -4.02 0.64
C ALA A 61 2.28 -5.22 0.29
N SER A 62 3.56 -5.19 0.68
CA SER A 62 4.38 -6.40 0.77
C SER A 62 4.39 -6.87 2.23
N LYS A 63 3.96 -8.10 2.48
CA LYS A 63 3.79 -8.60 3.86
C LYS A 63 4.88 -9.58 4.26
N TRP A 64 5.17 -9.59 5.55
CA TRP A 64 6.25 -10.38 6.14
C TRP A 64 5.82 -10.98 7.48
N ASP A 65 6.36 -12.15 7.84
CA ASP A 65 6.02 -12.83 9.10
C ASP A 65 6.73 -12.21 10.33
N PHE A 66 7.95 -11.70 10.15
CA PHE A 66 8.81 -11.21 11.24
C PHE A 66 9.24 -9.75 11.07
N GLU A 67 8.78 -9.10 10.02
CA GLU A 67 9.10 -7.71 9.68
C GLU A 67 7.81 -6.92 9.50
N SER A 68 7.90 -5.60 9.55
CA SER A 68 6.74 -4.75 9.25
C SER A 68 6.37 -4.82 7.77
N ASP A 69 5.07 -4.74 7.49
CA ASP A 69 4.58 -4.63 6.12
C ASP A 69 5.12 -3.35 5.47
N ASN A 70 5.63 -3.47 4.24
CA ASN A 70 5.95 -2.27 3.45
C ASN A 70 4.73 -1.87 2.64
N LEU A 71 4.30 -0.63 2.81
CA LEU A 71 3.15 -0.05 2.16
C LEU A 71 3.60 0.84 1.00
N PHE A 72 3.05 0.62 -0.18
CA PHE A 72 3.41 1.41 -1.36
C PHE A 72 2.23 1.62 -2.29
N LYS A 73 2.30 2.70 -3.07
CA LYS A 73 1.25 3.08 -3.99
C LYS A 73 1.81 3.50 -5.33
N MET A 74 1.04 3.27 -6.37
CA MET A 74 1.37 3.60 -7.76
C MET A 74 0.27 4.47 -8.32
N LYS A 75 0.59 5.37 -9.24
CA LYS A 75 -0.46 6.08 -9.96
C LYS A 75 -1.26 5.11 -10.83
N LYS A 76 -2.53 5.39 -11.04
CA LYS A 76 -3.38 4.57 -11.92
C LYS A 76 -2.92 4.56 -13.38
N GLU A 77 -2.33 5.67 -13.82
CA GLU A 77 -1.80 5.79 -15.19
C GLU A 77 -0.64 4.84 -15.47
N ASP A 78 0.09 4.46 -14.42
CA ASP A 78 1.31 3.65 -14.49
C ASP A 78 1.05 2.14 -14.55
N LEU A 79 -0.14 1.70 -14.12
CA LEU A 79 -0.48 0.28 -14.05
C LEU A 79 -1.97 0.07 -14.31
N LYS A 80 -2.30 -0.59 -15.42
CA LYS A 80 -3.69 -0.89 -15.75
C LYS A 80 -4.15 -2.16 -15.03
N ILE A 81 -5.06 -2.00 -14.07
CA ILE A 81 -5.69 -3.11 -13.32
C ILE A 81 -7.09 -3.38 -13.90
N GLU A 82 -7.41 -4.65 -14.18
CA GLU A 82 -8.68 -5.01 -14.82
C GLU A 82 -9.90 -4.87 -13.89
N SER A 83 -9.71 -5.10 -12.60
CA SER A 83 -10.78 -5.05 -11.60
C SER A 83 -10.32 -4.31 -10.34
N THR A 84 -10.73 -3.05 -10.21
CA THR A 84 -10.42 -2.22 -9.04
C THR A 84 -11.56 -2.22 -8.04
N TYR A 85 -11.24 -2.16 -6.75
CA TYR A 85 -12.19 -1.88 -5.68
C TYR A 85 -11.68 -0.71 -4.84
N GLN A 86 -12.60 -0.06 -4.12
CA GLN A 86 -12.26 1.05 -3.23
C GLN A 86 -11.23 0.60 -2.18
N PHE A 87 -10.24 1.44 -1.94
CA PHE A 87 -9.21 1.22 -0.93
C PHE A 87 -9.82 0.81 0.42
N GLY A 88 -9.23 -0.22 1.04
CA GLY A 88 -9.61 -0.70 2.38
C GLY A 88 -10.82 -1.64 2.42
N LYS A 89 -11.54 -1.86 1.30
CA LYS A 89 -12.69 -2.78 1.29
C LYS A 89 -12.31 -4.26 1.21
N LYS A 90 -11.21 -4.56 0.53
CA LYS A 90 -10.74 -5.93 0.28
C LYS A 90 -9.23 -5.91 0.16
N GLU A 91 -8.64 -7.09 0.31
CA GLU A 91 -7.27 -7.36 -0.09
C GLU A 91 -7.25 -8.51 -1.10
N THR A 92 -6.37 -8.42 -2.09
CA THR A 92 -6.18 -9.45 -3.13
C THR A 92 -4.69 -9.75 -3.21
N GLU A 93 -4.32 -10.99 -2.97
CA GLU A 93 -2.95 -11.45 -3.14
C GLU A 93 -2.60 -11.57 -4.62
N ILE A 94 -1.40 -11.11 -4.97
CA ILE A 94 -0.91 -11.02 -6.34
C ILE A 94 0.55 -11.45 -6.41
N ASP A 95 0.95 -11.90 -7.59
CA ASP A 95 2.32 -12.33 -7.87
C ASP A 95 2.83 -11.68 -9.17
N ILE A 96 4.16 -11.56 -9.28
CA ILE A 96 4.86 -11.22 -10.52
C ILE A 96 5.15 -12.48 -11.35
N ILE A 97 5.15 -13.66 -10.73
CA ILE A 97 5.28 -14.94 -11.42
C ILE A 97 3.97 -15.24 -12.15
N ALA A 98 4.10 -15.62 -13.43
CA ALA A 98 2.96 -15.88 -14.28
C ALA A 98 2.09 -17.04 -13.76
N THR A 99 0.79 -16.74 -13.63
CA THR A 99 -0.27 -17.73 -13.42
C THR A 99 -1.32 -17.59 -14.53
N ASP A 100 -2.37 -18.40 -14.46
CA ASP A 100 -3.42 -18.50 -15.46
C ASP A 100 -4.28 -17.23 -15.56
N LYS A 101 -4.22 -16.36 -14.55
CA LYS A 101 -5.11 -15.20 -14.44
C LYS A 101 -4.33 -13.90 -14.25
N LEU A 102 -4.34 -13.08 -15.30
CA LEU A 102 -3.79 -11.73 -15.28
C LEU A 102 -4.57 -10.84 -14.30
N PHE A 103 -3.83 -10.10 -13.47
CA PHE A 103 -4.38 -9.08 -12.57
C PHE A 103 -4.19 -7.67 -13.15
N ALA A 104 -2.96 -7.35 -13.57
CA ALA A 104 -2.61 -6.04 -14.08
C ALA A 104 -1.41 -6.11 -15.03
N LYS A 105 -1.25 -5.11 -15.90
CA LYS A 105 -0.08 -5.00 -16.77
C LYS A 105 0.25 -3.56 -17.13
N ASN A 106 1.52 -3.34 -17.44
CA ASN A 106 2.01 -2.18 -18.17
C ASN A 106 3.08 -2.63 -19.18
N GLU A 107 3.86 -1.69 -19.71
CA GLU A 107 4.93 -1.99 -20.68
C GLU A 107 6.14 -2.73 -20.07
N PHE A 108 6.31 -2.70 -18.75
CA PHE A 108 7.49 -3.24 -18.08
C PHE A 108 7.28 -4.61 -17.43
N TYR A 109 6.08 -4.90 -16.95
CA TYR A 109 5.75 -6.13 -16.22
C TYR A 109 4.26 -6.48 -16.25
N GLN A 110 3.96 -7.69 -15.81
CA GLN A 110 2.62 -8.22 -15.60
C GLN A 110 2.50 -8.71 -14.15
N LEU A 111 1.31 -8.57 -13.58
CA LEU A 111 0.95 -9.08 -12.27
C LEU A 111 -0.21 -10.05 -12.43
N TYR A 112 -0.25 -11.08 -11.60
CA TYR A 112 -1.17 -12.20 -11.70
C TYR A 112 -1.86 -12.45 -10.36
N TYR A 113 -3.02 -13.07 -10.38
CA TYR A 113 -3.66 -13.56 -9.16
C TYR A 113 -2.95 -14.82 -8.67
N ILE A 114 -2.79 -14.95 -7.35
CA ILE A 114 -2.45 -16.24 -6.73
C ILE A 114 -3.74 -17.09 -6.65
N GLN A 115 -3.65 -18.36 -7.05
CA GLN A 115 -4.74 -19.34 -6.98
C GLN A 115 -4.57 -20.27 -5.78
#